data_AF-A0A2D6PID2-F1
#
_entry.id   AF-A0A2D6PID2-F1
#
_cell.length_a   1.000
_cell.length_b   1.000
_cell.length_c   1.000
_cell.angle_alpha   90.00
_cell.angle_beta   90.00
_cell.angle_gamma   90.00
#
_symmetry.space_group_name_H-M   'P 1'
#
loop_
_entity.id
_entity.type
_entity.pdbx_description
1 polymer ?
#
loop_
_entity_poly.entity_id
_entity_poly.type
_entity_poly.pdbx_seq_one_letter_code
_entity_poly.pdbx_strand_id
1 'polypeptide(L)'
;MAKEILNYISELKKNIKVVDLEKIDRNWKSYGRTKELYNLALIRMGLKNARKFLEENNEHRLLSTLEKIEVNFEDKKIDIVLQDLEKLEKLSKSIKPEKKFNFKLTSNLPKEIKDDMESDFKELEKCFSYDCYRSSVILCGRILETALHRKYYELSGNDLLEKSPGIGLGKIIAKLKEKKLKIEPGLSQQVHLINQIRVFSVHKKSSNFEPSKQQTYATILYTIDSLNKLFK
;
A
#
# COMPACT_ATOMS: atom_id res chain seq x y z
N MET A 1 -2.65 5.47 -9.33
CA MET A 1 -2.99 6.86 -9.00
C MET A 1 -3.00 7.80 -10.21
N ALA A 2 -1.85 8.29 -10.70
CA ALA A 2 -1.79 9.34 -11.75
C ALA A 2 -2.64 9.05 -13.00
N LYS A 3 -2.62 7.82 -13.53
CA LYS A 3 -3.41 7.45 -14.72
C LYS A 3 -4.92 7.62 -14.51
N GLU A 4 -5.41 7.32 -13.32
CA GLU A 4 -6.84 7.28 -13.02
C GLU A 4 -7.41 8.69 -12.79
N ILE A 5 -6.68 9.54 -12.07
CA ILE A 5 -7.03 10.96 -11.95
C ILE A 5 -6.95 11.68 -13.31
N LEU A 6 -5.99 11.33 -14.17
CA LEU A 6 -5.92 11.88 -15.53
C LEU A 6 -7.13 11.48 -16.39
N ASN A 7 -7.68 10.28 -16.21
CA ASN A 7 -8.91 9.87 -16.88
C ASN A 7 -10.10 10.73 -16.42
N TYR A 8 -10.28 10.93 -15.11
CA TYR A 8 -11.33 11.80 -14.58
C TYR A 8 -11.21 13.24 -15.12
N ILE A 9 -10.00 13.80 -15.14
CA ILE A 9 -9.76 15.14 -15.68
C ILE A 9 -10.11 15.23 -17.16
N SER A 10 -9.75 14.22 -17.95
CA SER A 10 -10.04 14.17 -19.38
C SER A 10 -11.55 14.14 -19.65
N GLU A 11 -12.31 13.33 -18.90
CA GLU A 11 -13.77 13.27 -19.01
C GLU A 11 -14.43 14.59 -18.62
N LEU A 12 -13.98 15.21 -17.53
CA LEU A 12 -14.46 16.53 -17.08
C LEU A 12 -14.25 17.60 -18.16
N LYS A 13 -13.04 17.69 -18.72
CA LYS A 13 -12.73 18.64 -19.80
C LYS A 13 -13.61 18.43 -21.03
N LYS A 14 -13.87 17.18 -21.41
CA LYS A 14 -14.74 16.85 -22.54
C LYS A 14 -16.17 17.33 -22.30
N ASN A 15 -16.72 17.07 -21.12
CA ASN A 15 -18.10 17.41 -20.80
C ASN A 15 -18.29 18.93 -20.59
N ILE A 16 -17.33 19.62 -19.96
CA ILE A 16 -17.42 21.07 -19.73
C ILE A 16 -17.40 21.86 -21.03
N LYS A 17 -16.58 21.46 -22.01
CA LYS A 17 -16.48 22.16 -23.32
C LYS A 17 -17.76 22.14 -24.14
N VAL A 18 -18.66 21.18 -23.89
CA VAL A 18 -19.91 21.02 -24.63
C VAL A 18 -21.13 21.55 -23.86
N VAL A 19 -20.93 22.07 -22.64
CA VAL A 19 -22.01 22.63 -21.83
C VAL A 19 -22.04 24.14 -21.99
N ASP A 20 -23.21 24.63 -22.40
CA ASP A 20 -23.53 26.04 -22.44
C ASP A 20 -24.35 26.40 -21.18
N LEU A 21 -23.66 26.92 -20.14
CA LEU A 21 -24.29 27.23 -18.86
C LEU A 21 -25.26 28.41 -18.93
N GLU A 22 -25.12 29.31 -19.90
CA GLU A 22 -26.04 30.45 -20.09
C GLU A 22 -27.42 29.98 -20.56
N LYS A 23 -27.46 28.88 -21.33
CA LYS A 23 -28.70 28.23 -21.74
C LYS A 23 -29.43 27.54 -20.60
N ILE A 24 -28.81 27.31 -19.43
CA ILE A 24 -29.44 26.56 -18.34
C ILE A 24 -30.38 27.45 -17.50
N ASP A 25 -30.09 28.75 -17.36
CA ASP A 25 -30.89 29.67 -16.52
C ASP A 25 -32.27 30.03 -17.10
N ARG A 26 -32.42 30.01 -18.42
CA ARG A 26 -33.61 30.59 -19.07
C ARG A 26 -34.77 29.60 -19.17
N ASN A 27 -35.57 29.38 -18.12
CA ASN A 27 -36.78 28.51 -18.14
C ASN A 27 -36.54 27.00 -18.38
N TRP A 28 -36.49 26.25 -17.27
CA TRP A 28 -36.46 24.79 -17.14
C TRP A 28 -37.62 24.00 -17.77
N LYS A 29 -38.65 24.67 -18.32
CA LYS A 29 -39.90 24.02 -18.79
C LYS A 29 -39.93 23.61 -20.26
N SER A 30 -38.89 23.86 -21.06
CA SER A 30 -38.88 23.39 -22.46
C SER A 30 -38.21 22.02 -22.59
N TYR A 31 -38.94 21.10 -23.23
CA TYR A 31 -38.62 19.68 -23.46
C TYR A 31 -37.34 19.41 -24.31
N GLY A 32 -36.49 20.42 -24.54
CA GLY A 32 -35.32 20.35 -25.42
C GLY A 32 -33.94 20.34 -24.75
N ARG A 33 -33.87 20.40 -23.40
CA ARG A 33 -32.59 20.56 -22.64
C ARG A 33 -32.01 19.28 -22.06
N THR A 34 -32.46 18.12 -22.53
CA THR A 34 -32.02 16.83 -21.98
C THR A 34 -30.51 16.63 -22.10
N LYS A 35 -29.88 17.17 -23.16
CA LYS A 35 -28.44 17.03 -23.38
C LYS A 35 -27.60 17.90 -22.44
N GLU A 36 -27.97 19.16 -22.22
CA GLU A 36 -27.25 20.07 -21.31
C GLU A 36 -27.38 19.61 -19.86
N LEU A 37 -28.59 19.19 -19.45
CA LEU A 37 -28.82 18.62 -18.12
C LEU A 37 -28.06 17.32 -17.90
N TYR A 38 -28.00 16.46 -18.93
CA TYR A 38 -27.22 15.23 -18.90
C TYR A 38 -25.73 15.51 -18.73
N ASN A 39 -25.17 16.44 -19.54
CA ASN A 39 -23.76 16.80 -19.41
C ASN A 39 -23.44 17.44 -18.06
N LEU A 40 -24.34 18.27 -17.51
CA LEU A 40 -24.18 18.85 -16.18
C LEU A 40 -24.19 17.77 -15.08
N ALA A 41 -25.06 16.77 -15.19
CA ALA A 41 -25.07 15.61 -14.30
C ALA A 41 -23.77 14.80 -14.39
N LEU A 42 -23.25 14.59 -15.62
CA LEU A 42 -21.96 13.93 -15.83
C LEU A 42 -20.79 14.69 -15.21
N ILE A 43 -20.78 16.03 -15.31
CA ILE A 43 -19.74 16.86 -14.71
C ILE A 43 -19.78 16.73 -13.18
N ARG A 44 -20.96 16.88 -12.57
CA ARG A 44 -21.12 16.73 -11.12
C ARG A 44 -20.70 15.35 -10.62
N MET A 45 -21.07 14.29 -11.36
CA MET A 45 -20.65 12.93 -11.04
C MET A 45 -19.14 12.75 -11.18
N GLY A 46 -18.53 13.30 -12.23
CA GLY A 46 -17.08 13.29 -12.44
C GLY A 46 -16.30 14.00 -11.32
N LEU A 47 -16.78 15.16 -10.87
CA LEU A 47 -16.19 15.92 -9.75
C LEU A 47 -16.28 15.12 -8.45
N LYS A 48 -17.45 14.55 -8.14
CA LYS A 48 -17.65 13.69 -6.96
C LYS A 48 -16.72 12.47 -6.97
N ASN A 49 -16.57 11.80 -8.10
CA ASN A 49 -15.70 10.64 -8.24
C ASN A 49 -14.22 11.03 -8.08
N ALA A 50 -13.80 12.14 -8.71
CA ALA A 50 -12.46 12.67 -8.55
C ALA A 50 -12.16 13.04 -7.09
N ARG A 51 -13.11 13.67 -6.39
CA ARG A 51 -12.98 14.03 -4.97
C ARG A 51 -12.78 12.79 -4.11
N LYS A 52 -13.70 11.82 -4.21
CA LYS A 52 -13.62 10.55 -3.46
C LYS A 52 -12.27 9.85 -3.69
N PHE A 53 -11.83 9.77 -4.95
CA PHE A 53 -10.55 9.18 -5.30
C PHE A 53 -9.37 9.91 -4.63
N LEU A 54 -9.36 11.24 -4.65
CA LEU A 54 -8.28 12.02 -4.03
C LEU A 54 -8.30 11.94 -2.49
N GLU A 55 -9.48 11.85 -1.87
CA GLU A 55 -9.65 11.61 -0.43
C GLU A 55 -9.09 10.24 -0.02
N GLU A 56 -9.45 9.19 -0.75
CA GLU A 56 -8.96 7.82 -0.52
C GLU A 56 -7.43 7.70 -0.66
N ASN A 57 -6.80 8.59 -1.44
CA ASN A 57 -5.37 8.61 -1.67
C ASN A 57 -4.62 9.69 -0.86
N ASN A 58 -5.30 10.42 0.05
CA ASN A 58 -4.72 11.47 0.89
C ASN A 58 -3.99 12.59 0.13
N GLU A 59 -4.45 12.93 -1.08
CA GLU A 59 -3.80 13.92 -1.97
C GLU A 59 -4.29 15.35 -1.70
N HIS A 60 -3.98 15.88 -0.50
CA HIS A 60 -4.45 17.20 -0.03
C HIS A 60 -4.17 18.36 -1.00
N ARG A 61 -3.02 18.32 -1.69
CA ARG A 61 -2.65 19.36 -2.66
C ARG A 61 -3.60 19.36 -3.86
N LEU A 62 -3.97 18.18 -4.36
CA LEU A 62 -4.92 18.06 -5.47
C LEU A 62 -6.35 18.38 -5.02
N LEU A 63 -6.74 17.96 -3.82
CA LEU A 63 -8.05 18.26 -3.24
C LEU A 63 -8.34 19.76 -3.21
N SER A 64 -7.38 20.57 -2.72
CA SER A 64 -7.54 22.04 -2.68
C SER A 64 -7.72 22.69 -4.06
N THR A 65 -7.23 22.03 -5.13
CA THR A 65 -7.43 22.50 -6.51
C THR A 65 -8.79 22.05 -7.03
N LEU A 66 -9.23 20.83 -6.69
CA LEU A 66 -10.57 20.33 -7.04
C LEU A 66 -11.70 21.14 -6.37
N GLU A 67 -11.53 21.55 -5.11
CA GLU A 67 -12.49 22.41 -4.42
C GLU A 67 -12.68 23.76 -5.13
N LYS A 68 -11.61 24.35 -5.64
CA LYS A 68 -11.69 25.59 -6.44
C LYS A 68 -12.43 25.37 -7.75
N ILE A 69 -12.21 24.22 -8.41
CA ILE A 69 -12.93 23.82 -9.63
C ILE A 69 -14.43 23.73 -9.35
N GLU A 70 -14.83 23.08 -8.25
CA GLU A 70 -16.24 22.95 -7.88
C GLU A 70 -16.90 24.30 -7.61
N VAL A 71 -16.25 25.19 -6.85
CA VAL A 71 -16.75 26.56 -6.60
C VAL A 71 -16.88 27.37 -7.89
N ASN A 72 -15.83 27.38 -8.73
CA ASN A 72 -15.83 28.10 -10.00
C ASN A 72 -16.86 27.54 -10.99
N PHE A 73 -17.16 26.23 -10.92
CA PHE A 73 -18.18 25.60 -11.74
C PHE A 73 -19.59 26.03 -11.32
N GLU A 74 -19.90 26.05 -10.03
CA GLU A 74 -21.20 26.55 -9.53
C GLU A 74 -21.37 28.06 -9.78
N ASP A 75 -20.27 28.83 -9.74
CA ASP A 75 -20.22 30.25 -10.15
C ASP A 75 -20.29 30.46 -11.67
N LYS A 76 -20.41 29.39 -12.47
CA LYS A 76 -20.47 29.40 -13.94
C LYS A 76 -19.24 30.02 -14.64
N LYS A 77 -18.08 30.06 -13.98
CA LYS A 77 -16.81 30.60 -14.51
C LYS A 77 -16.05 29.56 -15.34
N ILE A 78 -16.61 29.16 -16.49
CA ILE A 78 -16.12 28.03 -17.29
C ILE A 78 -14.64 28.15 -17.71
N ASP A 79 -14.19 29.33 -18.12
CA ASP A 79 -12.79 29.50 -18.54
C ASP A 79 -11.82 29.26 -17.38
N ILE A 80 -12.18 29.69 -16.17
CA ILE A 80 -11.39 29.47 -14.96
C ILE A 80 -11.39 27.98 -14.59
N VAL A 81 -12.54 27.32 -14.69
CA VAL A 81 -12.66 25.87 -14.48
C VAL A 81 -11.73 25.09 -15.42
N LEU A 82 -11.67 25.46 -16.70
CA LEU A 82 -10.78 24.81 -17.67
C LEU A 82 -9.31 25.03 -17.34
N GLN A 83 -8.93 26.24 -16.92
CA GLN A 83 -7.57 26.57 -16.47
C GLN A 83 -7.19 25.78 -15.21
N ASP A 84 -8.09 25.70 -14.22
CA ASP A 84 -7.87 24.94 -13.00
C ASP A 84 -7.77 23.43 -13.28
N LEU A 85 -8.53 22.89 -14.24
CA LEU A 85 -8.39 21.51 -14.69
C LEU A 85 -7.05 21.25 -15.39
N GLU A 86 -6.52 22.19 -16.16
CA GLU A 86 -5.15 22.09 -16.70
C GLU A 86 -4.09 22.11 -15.60
N LYS A 87 -4.27 22.95 -14.59
CA LYS A 87 -3.40 22.97 -13.41
C LYS A 87 -3.45 21.64 -12.66
N LEU A 88 -4.64 21.10 -12.42
CA LEU A 88 -4.85 19.81 -11.78
C LEU A 88 -4.19 18.68 -12.59
N GLU A 89 -4.26 18.73 -13.92
CA GLU A 89 -3.62 17.78 -14.82
C GLU A 89 -2.08 17.83 -14.69
N LYS A 90 -1.50 19.04 -14.72
CA LYS A 90 -0.06 19.25 -14.54
C LYS A 90 0.42 18.75 -13.18
N LEU A 91 -0.33 19.06 -12.12
CA LEU A 91 -0.04 18.59 -10.77
C LEU A 91 -0.12 17.05 -10.69
N SER A 92 -1.15 16.45 -11.29
CA SER A 92 -1.32 14.99 -11.32
C SER A 92 -0.18 14.28 -12.05
N LYS A 93 0.34 14.86 -13.15
CA LYS A 93 1.53 14.34 -13.85
C LYS A 93 2.82 14.46 -13.01
N SER A 94 2.88 15.43 -12.11
CA SER A 94 4.02 15.61 -11.20
C SER A 94 4.02 14.67 -10.00
N ILE A 95 2.91 13.96 -9.75
CA ILE A 95 2.85 12.89 -8.76
C ILE A 95 3.76 11.78 -9.27
N LYS A 96 4.96 11.71 -8.68
CA LYS A 96 5.83 10.55 -8.87
C LYS A 96 5.02 9.34 -8.43
N PRO A 97 4.95 8.27 -9.23
CA PRO A 97 4.37 7.03 -8.74
C PRO A 97 5.04 6.74 -7.40
N GLU A 98 4.24 6.51 -6.35
CA GLU A 98 4.80 6.02 -5.09
C GLU A 98 5.76 4.91 -5.46
N LYS A 99 7.02 5.03 -4.99
CA LYS A 99 8.02 4.01 -5.25
C LYS A 99 7.40 2.71 -4.77
N LYS A 100 7.02 1.83 -5.70
CA LYS A 100 6.66 0.47 -5.36
C LYS A 100 7.84 -0.08 -4.60
N PHE A 101 7.64 -0.34 -3.32
CA PHE A 101 8.64 -1.02 -2.52
C PHE A 101 8.81 -2.39 -3.14
N ASN A 102 9.99 -2.60 -3.74
CA ASN A 102 10.36 -3.88 -4.31
C ASN A 102 11.38 -4.49 -3.36
N PHE A 103 10.91 -5.43 -2.55
CA PHE A 103 11.73 -6.13 -1.58
C PHE A 103 12.46 -7.27 -2.28
N LYS A 104 13.52 -6.93 -3.03
CA LYS A 104 14.33 -7.94 -3.72
C LYS A 104 15.19 -8.70 -2.72
N LEU A 105 15.03 -10.02 -2.66
CA LEU A 105 16.06 -10.89 -2.10
C LEU A 105 17.29 -10.89 -3.01
N THR A 106 18.47 -10.87 -2.38
CA THR A 106 19.74 -11.03 -3.09
C THR A 106 20.36 -12.41 -2.87
N SER A 107 19.86 -13.19 -1.91
CA SER A 107 20.32 -14.56 -1.66
C SER A 107 19.70 -15.60 -2.58
N ASN A 108 20.49 -16.63 -2.88
CA ASN A 108 20.00 -17.86 -3.48
C ASN A 108 19.25 -18.66 -2.41
N LEU A 109 17.94 -18.43 -2.30
CA LEU A 109 17.09 -19.23 -1.43
C LEU A 109 17.13 -20.71 -1.87
N PRO A 110 17.12 -21.67 -0.91
CA PRO A 110 16.93 -23.08 -1.20
C PRO A 110 15.65 -23.31 -2.00
N LYS A 111 15.71 -24.20 -3.00
CA LYS A 111 14.59 -24.46 -3.92
C LYS A 111 13.32 -24.89 -3.19
N GLU A 112 13.49 -25.61 -2.08
CA GLU A 112 12.42 -26.19 -1.27
C GLU A 112 11.56 -25.13 -0.58
N ILE A 113 12.09 -23.94 -0.29
CA ILE A 113 11.32 -22.85 0.35
C ILE A 113 11.10 -21.66 -0.57
N LYS A 114 11.62 -21.70 -1.80
CA LYS A 114 11.66 -20.53 -2.68
C LYS A 114 10.25 -20.03 -3.02
N ASP A 115 9.36 -20.92 -3.41
CA ASP A 115 8.01 -20.55 -3.86
C ASP A 115 7.17 -19.98 -2.69
N ASP A 116 7.27 -20.60 -1.51
CA ASP A 116 6.63 -20.12 -0.28
C ASP A 116 7.13 -18.72 0.10
N MET A 117 8.46 -18.51 0.07
CA MET A 117 9.06 -17.20 0.34
C MET A 117 8.61 -16.16 -0.68
N GLU A 118 8.64 -16.47 -1.98
CA GLU A 118 8.19 -15.53 -3.02
C GLU A 118 6.72 -15.15 -2.86
N SER A 119 5.87 -16.10 -2.46
CA SER A 119 4.47 -15.83 -2.14
C SER A 119 4.34 -14.90 -0.92
N ASP A 120 5.03 -15.22 0.18
CA ASP A 120 5.00 -14.43 1.41
C ASP A 120 5.54 -12.99 1.18
N PHE A 121 6.58 -12.82 0.36
CA PHE A 121 7.11 -11.50 -0.01
C PHE A 121 6.12 -10.69 -0.87
N LYS A 122 5.42 -11.33 -1.82
CA LYS A 122 4.36 -10.66 -2.59
C LYS A 122 3.21 -10.21 -1.70
N GLU A 123 2.84 -11.01 -0.71
CA GLU A 123 1.82 -10.63 0.26
C GLU A 123 2.31 -9.49 1.16
N LEU A 124 3.57 -9.54 1.61
CA LEU A 124 4.20 -8.49 2.39
C LEU A 124 4.20 -7.14 1.67
N GLU A 125 4.56 -7.12 0.38
CA GLU A 125 4.51 -5.93 -0.46
C GLU A 125 3.10 -5.33 -0.53
N LYS A 126 2.09 -6.18 -0.74
CA LYS A 126 0.68 -5.75 -0.75
C LYS A 126 0.31 -5.16 0.60
N CYS A 127 0.50 -5.89 1.70
CA CYS A 127 0.16 -5.40 3.04
C CYS A 127 0.83 -4.07 3.34
N PHE A 128 2.12 -3.92 3.03
CA PHE A 128 2.84 -2.67 3.26
C PHE A 128 2.29 -1.51 2.41
N SER A 129 1.92 -1.78 1.15
CA SER A 129 1.35 -0.77 0.24
C SER A 129 -0.06 -0.32 0.61
N TYR A 130 -0.81 -1.13 1.36
CA TYR A 130 -2.14 -0.81 1.89
C TYR A 130 -2.10 -0.39 3.37
N ASP A 131 -0.94 0.08 3.85
CA ASP A 131 -0.71 0.52 5.22
C ASP A 131 -1.09 -0.53 6.31
N CYS A 132 -1.13 -1.80 5.94
CA CYS A 132 -1.39 -2.93 6.84
C CYS A 132 -0.09 -3.31 7.57
N TYR A 133 0.43 -2.38 8.37
CA TYR A 133 1.73 -2.47 9.01
C TYR A 133 1.87 -3.64 9.99
N ARG A 134 0.83 -3.89 10.78
CA ARG A 134 0.79 -5.05 11.70
C ARG A 134 0.93 -6.37 10.94
N SER A 135 0.14 -6.54 9.87
CA SER A 135 0.20 -7.73 9.01
C SER A 135 1.57 -7.87 8.35
N SER A 136 2.17 -6.76 7.92
CA SER A 136 3.51 -6.75 7.32
C SER A 136 4.58 -7.27 8.32
N VAL A 137 4.51 -6.87 9.59
CA VAL A 137 5.45 -7.38 10.60
C VAL A 137 5.19 -8.86 10.94
N ILE A 138 3.94 -9.31 10.94
CA ILE A 138 3.60 -10.73 11.11
C ILE A 138 4.19 -11.57 9.97
N LEU A 139 4.06 -11.11 8.72
CA LEU A 139 4.65 -11.76 7.55
C LEU A 139 6.18 -11.82 7.63
N CYS A 140 6.85 -10.77 8.12
CA CYS A 140 8.29 -10.83 8.40
C CYS A 140 8.64 -11.98 9.36
N GLY A 141 7.79 -12.21 10.37
CA GLY A 141 7.95 -13.32 11.30
C GLY A 141 7.80 -14.69 10.65
N ARG A 142 6.77 -14.87 9.81
CA ARG A 142 6.57 -16.10 9.04
C ARG A 142 7.74 -16.39 8.10
N ILE A 143 8.20 -15.36 7.39
CA ILE A 143 9.35 -15.45 6.47
C ILE A 143 10.61 -15.92 7.22
N LEU A 144 10.92 -15.30 8.38
CA LEU A 144 12.04 -15.72 9.22
C LEU A 144 11.85 -17.14 9.77
N GLU A 145 10.63 -17.53 10.11
CA GLU A 145 10.31 -18.85 10.65
C GLU A 145 10.65 -19.93 9.62
N THR A 146 10.14 -19.82 8.40
CA THR A 146 10.44 -20.75 7.30
C THR A 146 11.92 -20.82 6.99
N ALA A 147 12.60 -19.66 6.95
CA ALA A 147 14.03 -19.59 6.69
C ALA A 147 14.87 -20.27 7.78
N LEU A 148 14.57 -20.01 9.06
CA LEU A 148 15.28 -20.60 10.19
C LEU A 148 15.02 -22.11 10.29
N HIS A 149 13.79 -22.56 9.99
CA HIS A 149 13.47 -23.98 9.88
C HIS A 149 14.31 -24.67 8.81
N ARG A 150 14.35 -24.10 7.61
CA ARG A 150 15.17 -24.64 6.52
C ARG A 150 16.66 -24.68 6.90
N LYS A 151 17.16 -23.60 7.53
CA LYS A 151 18.56 -23.56 7.97
C LYS A 151 18.86 -24.60 9.04
N TYR A 152 17.92 -24.86 9.95
CA TYR A 152 18.09 -25.91 10.95
C TYR A 152 18.12 -27.30 10.31
N TYR A 153 17.26 -27.55 9.34
CA TYR A 153 17.25 -28.81 8.59
C TYR A 153 18.60 -29.05 7.89
N GLU A 154 19.15 -28.03 7.21
CA GLU A 154 20.46 -28.12 6.54
C GLU A 154 21.59 -28.52 7.51
N LEU A 155 21.56 -28.03 8.75
CA LEU A 155 22.60 -28.29 9.75
C LEU A 155 22.42 -29.63 10.49
N SER A 156 21.19 -30.14 10.57
CA SER A 156 20.85 -31.25 11.47
C SER A 156 20.31 -32.49 10.77
N GLY A 157 19.89 -32.38 9.50
CA GLY A 157 19.14 -33.41 8.77
C GLY A 157 17.76 -33.72 9.36
N ASN A 158 17.31 -32.95 10.36
CA ASN A 158 16.04 -33.18 11.05
C ASN A 158 15.05 -32.08 10.73
N ASP A 159 13.85 -32.46 10.32
CA ASP A 159 12.76 -31.50 10.19
C ASP A 159 12.14 -31.22 11.56
N LEU A 160 12.25 -29.97 12.00
CA LEU A 160 11.62 -29.51 13.25
C LEU A 160 10.10 -29.42 13.14
N LEU A 161 9.56 -29.17 11.95
CA LEU A 161 8.12 -29.03 11.75
C LEU A 161 7.42 -30.38 11.93
N GLU A 162 8.04 -31.48 11.49
CA GLU A 162 7.50 -32.83 11.69
C GLU A 162 7.49 -33.22 13.17
N LYS A 163 8.55 -32.89 13.92
CA LYS A 163 8.71 -33.31 15.32
C LYS A 163 8.06 -32.39 16.34
N SER A 164 7.87 -31.11 16.01
CA SER A 164 7.37 -30.09 16.95
C SER A 164 6.68 -28.96 16.18
N PRO A 165 5.48 -29.21 15.62
CA PRO A 165 4.72 -28.19 14.93
C PRO A 165 4.44 -27.01 15.88
N GLY A 166 4.62 -25.78 15.38
CA GLY A 166 4.40 -24.56 16.17
C GLY A 166 5.54 -24.20 17.14
N ILE A 167 6.75 -24.71 16.93
CA ILE A 167 7.93 -24.26 17.67
C ILE A 167 8.17 -22.76 17.43
N GLY A 168 8.06 -21.94 18.48
CA GLY A 168 8.25 -20.50 18.34
C GLY A 168 9.66 -20.10 17.91
N LEU A 169 9.79 -19.00 17.16
CA LEU A 169 11.04 -18.44 16.63
C LEU A 169 12.20 -18.42 17.63
N GLY A 170 11.94 -18.02 18.89
CA GLY A 170 12.97 -17.97 19.93
C GLY A 170 13.58 -19.34 20.24
N LYS A 171 12.78 -20.42 20.23
CA LYS A 171 13.25 -21.79 20.45
C LYS A 171 14.06 -22.30 19.25
N ILE A 172 13.67 -21.94 18.02
CA ILE A 172 14.43 -22.29 16.81
C ILE A 172 15.82 -21.65 16.85
N ILE A 173 15.90 -20.36 17.21
CA ILE A 173 17.17 -19.64 17.38
C ILE A 173 18.06 -20.31 18.44
N ALA A 174 17.50 -20.70 19.58
CA ALA A 174 18.25 -21.40 20.62
C ALA A 174 18.85 -22.73 20.10
N LYS A 175 18.05 -23.55 19.41
CA LYS A 175 18.50 -24.80 18.79
C LYS A 175 19.56 -24.59 17.71
N LEU A 176 19.48 -23.51 16.93
CA LEU A 176 20.51 -23.16 15.95
C LEU A 176 21.83 -22.75 16.63
N LYS A 177 21.78 -22.04 17.76
CA LYS A 177 22.97 -21.72 18.56
C LYS A 177 23.64 -22.97 19.13
N GLU A 178 22.87 -23.95 19.59
CA GLU A 178 23.39 -25.26 20.03
C GLU A 178 24.14 -25.99 18.91
N LYS A 179 23.70 -25.80 17.66
CA LYS A 179 24.37 -26.29 16.44
C LYS A 179 25.54 -25.42 15.99
N LYS A 180 26.02 -24.50 16.83
CA LYS A 180 27.15 -23.58 16.58
C LYS A 180 26.94 -22.62 15.41
N LEU A 181 25.70 -22.38 14.98
CA LEU A 181 25.42 -21.33 14.00
C LEU A 181 25.63 -19.96 14.66
N LYS A 182 26.48 -19.12 14.05
CA LYS A 182 26.68 -17.74 14.50
C LYS A 182 25.45 -16.92 14.11
N ILE A 183 24.58 -16.68 15.08
CA ILE A 183 23.42 -15.80 14.92
C ILE A 183 23.79 -14.40 15.42
N GLU A 184 23.55 -13.40 14.58
CA GLU A 184 23.81 -12.02 14.96
C GLU A 184 22.92 -11.57 16.14
N PRO A 185 23.45 -10.76 17.07
CA PRO A 185 22.69 -10.29 18.23
C PRO A 185 21.35 -9.62 17.85
N GLY A 186 21.33 -8.85 16.77
CA GLY A 186 20.13 -8.12 16.35
C GLY A 186 18.98 -9.03 15.90
N LEU A 187 19.25 -10.24 15.39
CA LEU A 187 18.19 -11.19 15.00
C LEU A 187 17.37 -11.61 16.22
N SER A 188 18.02 -11.77 17.38
CA SER A 188 17.31 -12.12 18.63
C SER A 188 16.37 -11.00 19.08
N GLN A 189 16.79 -9.73 18.92
CA GLN A 189 15.97 -8.56 19.25
C GLN A 189 14.80 -8.40 18.29
N GLN A 190 15.04 -8.57 16.98
CA GLN A 190 13.98 -8.53 15.97
C GLN A 190 12.93 -9.61 16.21
N VAL A 191 13.36 -10.84 16.50
CA VAL A 191 12.43 -11.94 16.81
C VAL A 191 11.60 -11.62 18.06
N HIS A 192 12.18 -10.97 19.07
CA HIS A 192 11.42 -10.53 20.23
C HIS A 192 10.32 -9.53 19.86
N LEU A 193 10.65 -8.50 19.08
CA LEU A 193 9.69 -7.51 18.59
C LEU A 193 8.57 -8.15 17.76
N ILE A 194 8.93 -8.99 16.79
CA ILE A 194 7.97 -9.72 15.94
C ILE A 194 7.04 -10.59 16.80
N ASN A 195 7.58 -11.31 17.78
CA ASN A 195 6.79 -12.17 18.65
C ASN A 195 5.83 -11.37 19.52
N GLN A 196 6.25 -10.21 20.05
CA GLN A 196 5.35 -9.31 20.78
C GLN A 196 4.16 -8.92 19.89
N ILE A 197 4.42 -8.53 18.65
CA ILE A 197 3.38 -8.10 17.70
C ILE A 197 2.43 -9.25 17.32
N ARG A 198 2.96 -10.45 17.08
CA ARG A 198 2.15 -11.66 16.82
C ARG A 198 1.22 -11.96 17.99
N VAL A 199 1.75 -11.96 19.22
CA VAL A 199 0.97 -12.23 20.44
C VAL A 199 -0.11 -11.16 20.63
N PHE A 200 0.23 -9.88 20.52
CA PHE A 200 -0.74 -8.78 20.65
C PHE A 200 -1.78 -8.73 19.54
N SER A 201 -1.53 -9.38 18.39
CA SER A 201 -2.49 -9.43 17.29
C SER A 201 -3.53 -10.52 17.43
N VAL A 202 -3.30 -11.51 18.30
CA VAL A 202 -4.24 -12.61 18.56
C VAL A 202 -4.85 -12.50 19.96
N HIS A 203 -4.12 -11.93 20.93
CA HIS A 203 -4.54 -11.84 22.33
C HIS A 203 -4.81 -10.39 22.75
N LYS A 204 -6.00 -10.13 23.30
CA LYS A 204 -6.41 -8.85 23.87
C LYS A 204 -5.59 -8.56 25.15
N LYS A 205 -4.52 -7.76 25.05
CA LYS A 205 -3.76 -7.22 26.19
C LYS A 205 -3.96 -5.70 26.31
N SER A 206 -3.53 -5.12 27.43
CA SER A 206 -3.84 -3.74 27.83
C SER A 206 -3.26 -2.64 26.93
N SER A 207 -2.29 -2.93 26.06
CA SER A 207 -1.78 -1.98 25.07
C SER A 207 -1.54 -2.64 23.71
N ASN A 208 -2.17 -2.10 22.67
CA ASN A 208 -1.89 -2.49 21.29
C ASN A 208 -0.59 -1.82 20.85
N PHE A 209 0.34 -2.61 20.31
CA PHE A 209 1.46 -2.05 19.57
C PHE A 209 1.05 -1.81 18.12
N GLU A 210 1.13 -0.56 17.68
CA GLU A 210 0.82 -0.13 16.32
C GLU A 210 2.11 0.36 15.64
N PRO A 211 2.77 -0.48 14.82
CA PRO A 211 4.01 -0.08 14.16
C PRO A 211 3.74 1.05 13.16
N SER A 212 4.61 2.05 13.14
CA SER A 212 4.61 3.08 12.10
C SER A 212 5.09 2.52 10.75
N LYS A 213 4.86 3.28 9.67
CA LYS A 213 5.39 2.96 8.33
C LYS A 213 6.91 2.75 8.36
N GLN A 214 7.63 3.62 9.06
CA GLN A 214 9.10 3.58 9.16
C GLN A 214 9.58 2.39 9.99
N GLN A 215 8.92 2.09 11.12
CA GLN A 215 9.24 0.91 11.94
C GLN A 215 9.01 -0.39 11.16
N THR A 216 7.91 -0.45 10.42
CA THR A 216 7.57 -1.60 9.57
C THR A 216 8.60 -1.76 8.46
N TYR A 217 8.93 -0.68 7.75
CA TYR A 217 9.92 -0.69 6.69
C TYR A 217 11.30 -1.15 7.20
N ALA A 218 11.75 -0.64 8.35
CA ALA A 218 12.99 -1.08 8.98
C ALA A 218 12.96 -2.58 9.32
N THR A 219 11.83 -3.09 9.82
CA THR A 219 11.64 -4.51 10.13
C THR A 219 11.74 -5.38 8.86
N ILE A 220 11.18 -4.92 7.74
CA ILE A 220 11.27 -5.62 6.46
C ILE A 220 12.73 -5.66 5.98
N LEU A 221 13.42 -4.52 5.96
CA LEU A 221 14.83 -4.45 5.55
C LEU A 221 15.72 -5.36 6.40
N TYR A 222 15.50 -5.36 7.72
CA TYR A 222 16.27 -6.19 8.63
C TYR A 222 15.97 -7.69 8.46
N THR A 223 14.73 -8.04 8.09
CA THR A 223 14.36 -9.41 7.69
C THR A 223 15.12 -9.85 6.45
N ILE A 224 15.14 -9.02 5.40
CA ILE A 224 15.85 -9.31 4.14
C ILE A 224 17.35 -9.49 4.41
N ASP A 225 17.96 -8.59 5.20
CA ASP A 225 19.37 -8.70 5.59
C ASP A 225 19.66 -10.02 6.34
N SER A 226 18.77 -10.41 7.26
CA SER A 226 18.88 -11.67 7.99
C SER A 226 18.81 -12.89 7.06
N LEU A 227 17.89 -12.90 6.09
CA LEU A 227 17.80 -13.97 5.09
C LEU A 227 19.07 -14.03 4.23
N ASN A 228 19.59 -12.88 3.82
CA ASN A 228 20.81 -12.82 3.03
C ASN A 228 22.01 -13.37 3.79
N LYS A 229 22.07 -13.18 5.12
CA LYS A 229 23.13 -13.73 5.97
C LYS A 229 22.95 -15.22 6.26
N LEU A 230 21.71 -15.71 6.36
CA LEU A 230 21.42 -17.13 6.60
C LEU A 230 21.78 -18.02 5.40
N PHE A 231 21.63 -17.51 4.18
CA PHE A 231 21.81 -18.28 2.93
C PHE A 231 22.90 -17.72 2.00
N LYS A 232 23.85 -16.97 2.54
CA LYS A 232 25.13 -16.66 1.88
C LYS A 232 26.05 -17.86 1.95
#